data_AF-A0A964EQT1-F1
#
_entry.id   AF-A0A964EQT1-F1
#
_cell.length_a   1.000
_cell.length_b   1.000
_cell.length_c   1.000
_cell.angle_alpha   90.00
_cell.angle_beta   90.00
_cell.angle_gamma   90.00
#
_symmetry.space_group_name_H-M   'P 1'
#
loop_
_entity.id
_entity.type
_entity.pdbx_description
1 polymer ?
#
loop_
_entity_poly.entity_id
_entity_poly.type
_entity_poly.pdbx_seq_one_letter_code
_entity_poly.pdbx_strand_id
1 'polypeptide(L)'
;MMGADSMMARVLRWMMSAALASAVGCAKVTIARGPYVQDVRENSALVVWEGEAPPGASVGFGVQSTDERSAPATCEAIHCSALLSGLEPDTAYVYQVVQADGTAAPEGTIHTAPARSRPFTFGVFGDNRTDARSHRAVVETMRSVGAPEFLVHTGDMVESGSDEGQWNQFFAIEAELLRDVPIYPAVGNHEKTGGKAAILERLFHPPAAESGSTADTYYSFEWGNSHFIAIDGQIHIDDEDACAARGKPYAGCLDAAQQRWLEADLAKAAADPGIEHVFVFMHVGPYSSKVGRTGSETIRRLLGLFAESKVKLVISGHDHYYERGVSGNGLDYVISGGGGAPLYRTDPDRTSALWPHEIDVSVATHNFQIIEVRGSLIEVTSYRGDTGAVLDHFLIGEDPDCVAPVDCLGEEPGICEGSWTCPDFTCVWECAPPPACEVAADCPLSSGGSCPGHWECPFTGRCQWACDVVGECTVDADCDALEPLNACEGGHYVCETALCEWRCDALPPPAGPADDAGEPDAGADASMALPAPRRPARPC
;
A
#
# COMPACT_ATOMS: atom_id res chain seq x y z
N MET A 1 -51.84 77.98 55.42
CA MET A 1 -51.35 77.57 56.75
C MET A 1 -50.73 76.20 56.60
N MET A 2 -49.52 76.06 57.14
CA MET A 2 -48.76 74.82 57.39
C MET A 2 -49.67 73.74 58.01
N GLY A 3 -49.45 72.43 57.92
CA GLY A 3 -48.30 71.63 57.53
C GLY A 3 -48.51 70.21 58.11
N ALA A 4 -47.56 69.32 57.79
CA ALA A 4 -47.38 67.95 58.29
C ALA A 4 -48.38 66.89 57.79
N ASP A 5 -47.90 65.90 57.02
CA ASP A 5 -47.48 64.63 57.64
C ASP A 5 -46.88 63.62 56.66
N SER A 6 -45.82 62.96 57.15
CA SER A 6 -45.53 61.52 57.00
C SER A 6 -45.14 60.92 55.64
N MET A 7 -43.85 60.54 55.58
CA MET A 7 -43.30 59.27 55.06
C MET A 7 -43.87 58.65 53.76
N MET A 8 -43.06 58.64 52.71
CA MET A 8 -42.57 57.44 52.00
C MET A 8 -41.89 57.89 50.70
N ALA A 9 -40.57 57.75 50.60
CA ALA A 9 -39.93 56.63 49.92
C ALA A 9 -40.07 56.65 48.39
N ARG A 10 -38.88 56.74 47.75
CA ARG A 10 -38.54 56.02 46.52
C ARG A 10 -39.31 56.39 45.25
N VAL A 11 -39.04 57.55 44.68
CA VAL A 11 -39.08 57.73 43.22
C VAL A 11 -37.93 58.69 42.85
N LEU A 12 -37.31 58.51 41.68
CA LEU A 12 -36.12 59.21 41.17
C LEU A 12 -34.76 58.60 41.55
N ARG A 13 -34.54 57.37 41.05
CA ARG A 13 -33.20 56.91 40.64
C ARG A 13 -33.31 55.90 39.50
N TRP A 14 -34.04 56.26 38.45
CA TRP A 14 -34.16 55.48 37.22
C TRP A 14 -34.32 56.45 36.06
N MET A 15 -33.20 56.91 35.50
CA MET A 15 -33.06 57.46 34.14
C MET A 15 -31.63 58.02 34.00
N MET A 16 -30.68 57.12 33.82
CA MET A 16 -29.33 57.29 33.22
C MET A 16 -28.41 56.19 33.76
N SER A 17 -28.69 54.95 33.36
CA SER A 17 -27.64 53.96 33.20
C SER A 17 -27.68 53.58 31.74
N ALA A 18 -26.80 54.22 30.99
CA ALA A 18 -26.57 53.96 29.59
C ALA A 18 -26.38 52.46 29.35
N ALA A 19 -26.96 52.00 28.26
CA ALA A 19 -26.71 50.70 27.68
C ALA A 19 -25.21 50.48 27.51
N LEU A 20 -24.59 49.75 28.43
CA LEU A 20 -23.57 48.77 28.08
C LEU A 20 -24.29 47.43 28.03
N ALA A 21 -24.98 47.18 26.92
CA ALA A 21 -25.10 45.81 26.47
C ALA A 21 -23.67 45.39 26.15
N SER A 22 -23.06 44.60 27.05
CA SER A 22 -21.83 43.91 26.74
C SER A 22 -22.08 43.16 25.44
N ALA A 23 -21.48 43.63 24.35
CA ALA A 23 -21.21 42.81 23.20
C ALA A 23 -20.26 41.72 23.70
N VAL A 24 -20.84 40.68 24.30
CA VAL A 24 -20.19 39.37 24.34
C VAL A 24 -20.12 39.02 22.87
N GLY A 25 -18.99 39.33 22.23
CA GLY A 25 -18.72 38.77 20.92
C GLY A 25 -18.88 37.27 21.09
N CYS A 26 -19.82 36.65 20.38
CA CYS A 26 -19.78 35.22 20.17
C CYS A 26 -18.40 34.96 19.58
N ALA A 27 -17.50 34.38 20.37
CA ALA A 27 -16.30 33.80 19.82
C ALA A 27 -16.78 32.85 18.72
N LYS A 28 -16.25 33.03 17.50
CA LYS A 28 -16.57 32.14 16.39
C LYS A 28 -16.19 30.73 16.85
N VAL A 29 -17.15 29.81 16.75
CA VAL A 29 -16.86 28.39 16.98
C VAL A 29 -15.76 27.99 16.00
N THR A 30 -14.66 27.43 16.50
CA THR A 30 -13.51 27.04 15.67
C THR A 30 -13.39 25.53 15.58
N ILE A 31 -13.11 25.05 14.36
CA ILE A 31 -12.65 23.69 14.11
C ILE A 31 -11.13 23.73 14.20
N ALA A 32 -10.58 23.07 15.22
CA ALA A 32 -9.15 23.01 15.48
C ALA A 32 -8.46 21.93 14.63
N ARG A 33 -9.18 20.83 14.33
CA ARG A 33 -8.68 19.69 13.56
C ARG A 33 -9.77 19.11 12.68
N GLY A 34 -9.44 18.75 11.44
CA GLY A 34 -10.39 18.20 10.49
C GLY A 34 -11.21 19.26 9.74
N PRO A 35 -12.33 18.85 9.11
CA PRO A 35 -12.88 17.49 9.12
C PRO A 35 -12.02 16.48 8.38
N TYR A 36 -12.13 15.22 8.77
CA TYR A 36 -11.54 14.09 8.09
C TYR A 36 -12.47 12.88 8.10
N VAL A 37 -12.33 12.03 7.09
CA VAL A 37 -13.22 10.88 6.85
C VAL A 37 -12.57 9.61 7.39
N GLN A 38 -13.36 8.76 8.01
CA GLN A 38 -12.96 7.46 8.55
C GLN A 38 -14.07 6.43 8.34
N ASP A 39 -13.72 5.16 8.51
CA ASP A 39 -14.67 4.04 8.52
C ASP A 39 -15.69 4.11 7.36
N VAL A 40 -15.17 4.32 6.16
CA VAL A 40 -15.97 4.34 4.95
C VAL A 40 -16.28 2.90 4.58
N ARG A 41 -17.58 2.64 4.36
CA ARG A 41 -18.14 1.35 3.99
C ARG A 41 -19.01 1.52 2.76
N GLU A 42 -19.65 0.44 2.35
CA GLU A 42 -20.59 0.46 1.23
C GLU A 42 -21.76 1.43 1.45
N ASN A 43 -22.25 1.56 2.69
CA ASN A 43 -23.48 2.29 2.98
C ASN A 43 -23.36 3.32 4.10
N SER A 44 -22.14 3.57 4.58
CA SER A 44 -21.88 4.52 5.64
C SER A 44 -20.48 5.11 5.57
N ALA A 45 -20.30 6.25 6.22
CA ALA A 45 -19.00 6.87 6.45
C ALA A 45 -19.04 7.66 7.76
N LEU A 46 -17.91 7.73 8.47
CA LEU A 46 -17.76 8.54 9.67
C LEU A 46 -16.99 9.82 9.35
N VAL A 47 -17.58 10.97 9.62
CA VAL A 47 -16.88 12.27 9.54
C VAL A 47 -16.48 12.68 10.94
N VAL A 48 -15.19 12.96 11.15
CA VAL A 48 -14.61 13.30 12.46
C VAL A 48 -13.95 14.69 12.40
N TRP A 49 -14.05 15.44 13.50
CA TRP A 49 -13.35 16.70 13.68
C TRP A 49 -13.13 17.00 15.16
N GLU A 50 -12.18 17.88 15.46
CA GLU A 50 -12.04 18.47 16.78
C GLU A 50 -12.31 19.96 16.75
N GLY A 51 -13.04 20.46 17.74
CA GLY A 51 -13.30 21.87 17.90
C GLY A 51 -14.29 22.15 19.01
N GLU A 52 -14.54 23.43 19.24
CA GLU A 52 -15.73 23.81 20.00
C GLU A 52 -16.94 23.36 19.18
N ALA A 53 -17.88 22.64 19.79
CA ALA A 53 -19.08 22.17 19.11
C ALA A 53 -20.26 22.23 20.08
N PRO A 54 -20.88 23.42 20.23
CA PRO A 54 -22.10 23.53 21.01
C PRO A 54 -23.18 22.59 20.44
N PRO A 55 -24.15 22.15 21.26
CA PRO A 55 -25.23 21.28 20.80
C PRO A 55 -25.89 21.82 19.53
N GLY A 56 -25.97 20.99 18.48
CA GLY A 56 -26.54 21.38 17.18
C GLY A 56 -25.57 21.37 16.01
N ALA A 57 -24.30 21.01 16.21
CA ALA A 57 -23.41 20.69 15.09
C ALA A 57 -23.95 19.49 14.28
N SER A 58 -23.72 19.50 12.98
CA SER A 58 -24.18 18.47 12.05
C SER A 58 -23.25 18.38 10.84
N VAL A 59 -23.43 17.33 10.04
CA VAL A 59 -22.81 17.19 8.72
C VAL A 59 -23.90 17.20 7.67
N GLY A 60 -23.88 18.19 6.80
CA GLY A 60 -24.68 18.20 5.57
C GLY A 60 -23.99 17.36 4.50
N PHE A 61 -24.74 16.55 3.75
CA PHE A 61 -24.18 15.68 2.71
C PHE A 61 -25.18 15.33 1.62
N GLY A 62 -24.68 14.99 0.43
CA GLY A 62 -25.49 14.57 -0.72
C GLY A 62 -24.65 14.27 -1.94
N VAL A 63 -25.29 13.78 -3.02
CA VAL A 63 -24.59 13.43 -4.26
C VAL A 63 -24.28 14.69 -5.08
N GLN A 64 -25.15 15.69 -5.02
CA GLN A 64 -25.00 16.95 -5.76
C GLN A 64 -24.73 18.14 -4.83
N SER A 65 -25.27 18.11 -3.61
CA SER A 65 -25.14 19.21 -2.65
C SER A 65 -25.19 18.72 -1.20
N THR A 66 -24.53 19.47 -0.31
CA THR A 66 -24.52 19.24 1.14
C THR A 66 -25.86 19.54 1.82
N ASP A 67 -26.80 20.19 1.13
CA ASP A 67 -28.14 20.51 1.64
C ASP A 67 -29.16 19.35 1.51
N GLU A 68 -28.81 18.25 0.83
CA GLU A 68 -29.75 17.15 0.56
C GLU A 68 -30.13 16.37 1.82
N ARG A 69 -29.14 16.06 2.65
CA ARG A 69 -29.28 15.25 3.86
C ARG A 69 -28.42 15.84 4.97
N SER A 70 -28.78 15.53 6.21
CA SER A 70 -28.01 15.96 7.37
C SER A 70 -27.90 14.84 8.40
N ALA A 71 -26.72 14.69 9.00
CA ALA A 71 -26.46 13.79 10.10
C ALA A 71 -26.08 14.60 11.36
N PRO A 72 -26.71 14.34 12.52
CA PRO A 72 -26.36 15.04 13.75
C PRO A 72 -24.97 14.64 14.25
N ALA A 73 -24.23 15.60 14.78
CA ALA A 73 -22.96 15.33 15.44
C ALA A 73 -23.16 14.73 16.85
N THR A 74 -22.28 13.80 17.21
CA THR A 74 -22.05 13.37 18.60
C THR A 74 -20.70 13.91 19.04
N CYS A 75 -20.67 14.64 20.16
CA CYS A 75 -19.45 15.25 20.65
C CYS A 75 -19.15 14.86 22.10
N GLU A 76 -17.90 14.48 22.36
CA GLU A 76 -17.34 14.29 23.69
C GLU A 76 -16.19 15.28 23.90
N ALA A 77 -16.39 16.22 24.84
CA ALA A 77 -15.53 17.39 25.02
C ALA A 77 -15.35 18.18 23.71
N ILE A 78 -14.18 18.09 23.08
CA ILE A 78 -13.86 18.77 21.82
C ILE A 78 -13.88 17.82 20.61
N HIS A 79 -14.05 16.51 20.82
CA HIS A 79 -14.03 15.51 19.75
C HIS A 79 -15.44 15.28 19.27
N CYS A 80 -15.66 15.39 17.97
CA CYS A 80 -16.97 15.23 17.37
C CYS A 80 -16.91 14.26 16.21
N SER A 81 -17.98 13.50 16.04
CA SER A 81 -18.19 12.66 14.87
C SER A 81 -19.64 12.68 14.42
N ALA A 82 -19.86 12.39 13.14
CA ALA A 82 -21.19 12.18 12.59
C ALA A 82 -21.18 10.96 11.65
N LEU A 83 -22.05 9.99 11.94
CA LEU A 83 -22.24 8.82 11.08
C LEU A 83 -23.19 9.18 9.94
N LEU A 84 -22.65 9.24 8.73
CA LEU A 84 -23.46 9.30 7.51
C LEU A 84 -23.90 7.87 7.20
N SER A 85 -25.20 7.63 7.14
CA SER A 85 -25.77 6.27 6.97
C SER A 85 -26.73 6.22 5.80
N GLY A 86 -27.01 5.01 5.28
CA GLY A 86 -27.89 4.83 4.13
C GLY A 86 -27.33 5.50 2.88
N LEU A 87 -26.01 5.42 2.69
CA LEU A 87 -25.34 5.78 1.45
C LEU A 87 -25.49 4.62 0.45
N GLU A 88 -25.50 4.96 -0.83
CA GLU A 88 -25.37 3.97 -1.91
C GLU A 88 -23.90 3.54 -2.05
N PRO A 89 -23.61 2.26 -2.33
CA PRO A 89 -22.25 1.79 -2.62
C PRO A 89 -21.68 2.46 -3.87
N ASP A 90 -20.35 2.53 -3.95
CA ASP A 90 -19.62 3.06 -5.10
C ASP A 90 -20.12 4.43 -5.59
N THR A 91 -20.37 5.34 -4.64
CA THR A 91 -20.99 6.64 -4.92
C THR A 91 -20.22 7.76 -4.24
N ALA A 92 -19.95 8.82 -5.00
CA ALA A 92 -19.34 10.04 -4.48
C ALA A 92 -20.40 10.93 -3.81
N TYR A 93 -20.10 11.39 -2.59
CA TYR A 93 -20.88 12.36 -1.84
C TYR A 93 -20.01 13.57 -1.52
N VAL A 94 -20.58 14.77 -1.66
CA VAL A 94 -20.04 15.98 -1.04
C VAL A 94 -20.56 16.07 0.40
N TYR A 95 -19.71 16.54 1.31
CA TYR A 95 -20.10 16.76 2.70
C TYR A 95 -19.53 18.05 3.27
N GLN A 96 -20.16 18.57 4.32
CA GLN A 96 -19.67 19.74 5.05
C GLN A 96 -20.06 19.66 6.53
N VAL A 97 -19.09 19.87 7.41
CA VAL A 97 -19.37 20.09 8.84
C VAL A 97 -19.94 21.49 9.02
N VAL A 98 -21.11 21.57 9.66
CA VAL A 98 -21.78 22.82 10.02
C VAL A 98 -21.98 22.86 11.54
N GLN A 99 -21.36 23.83 12.18
CA GLN A 99 -21.46 24.10 13.61
C GLN A 99 -22.80 24.77 13.96
N ALA A 100 -23.21 24.71 15.23
CA ALA A 100 -24.52 25.23 15.65
C ALA A 100 -24.68 26.75 15.46
N ASP A 101 -23.57 27.51 15.37
CA ASP A 101 -23.56 28.95 15.10
C ASP A 101 -23.59 29.30 13.60
N GLY A 102 -23.67 28.28 12.72
CA GLY A 102 -23.64 28.41 11.27
C GLY A 102 -22.22 28.46 10.68
N THR A 103 -21.16 28.35 11.49
CA THR A 103 -19.80 28.23 10.98
C THR A 103 -19.65 26.89 10.26
N ALA A 104 -19.18 26.93 9.02
CA ALA A 104 -18.98 25.74 8.20
C ALA A 104 -17.48 25.49 7.93
N ALA A 105 -17.09 24.21 7.93
CA ALA A 105 -15.79 23.77 7.43
C ALA A 105 -15.70 23.90 5.90
N PRO A 106 -14.50 23.80 5.30
CA PRO A 106 -14.40 23.48 3.88
C PRO A 106 -15.18 22.19 3.55
N GLU A 107 -15.78 22.16 2.36
CA GLU A 107 -16.39 20.94 1.84
C GLU A 107 -15.32 19.87 1.59
N GLY A 108 -15.72 18.61 1.75
CA GLY A 108 -14.93 17.44 1.40
C GLY A 108 -15.74 16.45 0.59
N THR A 109 -15.09 15.40 0.11
CA THR A 109 -15.74 14.30 -0.61
C THR A 109 -15.60 12.97 0.11
N ILE A 110 -16.57 12.09 -0.08
CA ILE A 110 -16.54 10.70 0.38
C ILE A 110 -16.87 9.83 -0.82
N HIS A 111 -16.07 8.80 -1.08
CA HIS A 111 -16.39 7.74 -2.03
C HIS A 111 -16.67 6.45 -1.26
N THR A 112 -17.92 5.98 -1.29
CA THR A 112 -18.28 4.74 -0.57
C THR A 112 -17.62 3.52 -1.18
N ALA A 113 -17.31 2.53 -0.34
CA ALA A 113 -16.69 1.29 -0.81
C ALA A 113 -17.62 0.58 -1.82
N PRO A 114 -17.08 -0.04 -2.87
CA PRO A 114 -17.88 -0.79 -3.84
C PRO A 114 -18.31 -2.14 -3.27
N ALA A 115 -19.55 -2.54 -3.54
CA ALA A 115 -20.10 -3.83 -3.11
C ALA A 115 -19.74 -5.02 -4.04
N ARG A 116 -18.99 -4.76 -5.12
CA ARG A 116 -18.65 -5.74 -6.16
C ARG A 116 -17.21 -5.53 -6.65
N SER A 117 -16.66 -6.52 -7.32
CA SER A 117 -15.36 -6.47 -7.98
C SER A 117 -15.36 -5.42 -9.11
N ARG A 118 -14.96 -4.19 -8.80
CA ARG A 118 -14.49 -3.20 -9.77
C ARG A 118 -13.04 -2.82 -9.46
N PRO A 119 -12.29 -2.30 -10.44
CA PRO A 119 -10.99 -1.69 -10.18
C PRO A 119 -11.09 -0.64 -9.06
N PHE A 120 -10.19 -0.71 -8.08
CA PHE A 120 -10.06 0.31 -7.04
C PHE A 120 -8.59 0.53 -6.68
N THR A 121 -8.27 1.69 -6.11
CA THR A 121 -6.90 2.02 -5.69
C THR A 121 -6.82 2.34 -4.20
N PHE A 122 -5.73 1.93 -3.56
CA PHE A 122 -5.39 2.36 -2.20
C PHE A 122 -3.93 2.77 -2.09
N GLY A 123 -3.68 3.77 -1.25
CA GLY A 123 -2.33 4.27 -0.98
C GLY A 123 -1.73 3.62 0.25
N VAL A 124 -0.41 3.48 0.27
CA VAL A 124 0.32 2.99 1.44
C VAL A 124 1.51 3.89 1.73
N PHE A 125 1.65 4.30 2.99
CA PHE A 125 2.86 4.92 3.53
C PHE A 125 2.84 4.84 5.07
N GLY A 126 3.97 5.06 5.71
CA GLY A 126 4.03 5.28 7.16
C GLY A 126 5.39 5.75 7.61
N ASP A 127 5.58 5.81 8.93
CA ASP A 127 6.79 6.36 9.56
C ASP A 127 7.06 7.81 9.11
N ASN A 128 6.01 8.62 9.02
CA ASN A 128 6.08 10.01 8.57
C ASN A 128 6.55 10.99 9.67
N ARG A 129 6.78 10.49 10.88
CA ARG A 129 7.17 11.31 12.03
C ARG A 129 8.53 11.99 11.91
N THR A 130 8.69 13.08 12.66
CA THR A 130 9.92 13.82 12.95
C THR A 130 10.46 14.74 11.85
N ASP A 131 10.24 14.48 10.56
CA ASP A 131 10.55 15.43 9.48
C ASP A 131 9.29 15.87 8.70
N ALA A 132 8.71 16.98 9.17
CA ALA A 132 7.53 17.60 8.59
C ALA A 132 7.69 18.04 7.13
N ARG A 133 8.92 18.32 6.66
CA ARG A 133 9.15 18.71 5.26
C ARG A 133 8.99 17.51 4.35
N SER A 134 9.63 16.40 4.71
CA SER A 134 9.59 15.16 3.93
C SER A 134 8.20 14.53 3.97
N HIS A 135 7.53 14.56 5.13
CA HIS A 135 6.13 14.16 5.25
C HIS A 135 5.21 14.97 4.32
N ARG A 136 5.33 16.29 4.32
CA ARG A 136 4.57 17.16 3.41
C ARG A 136 4.84 16.84 1.94
N ALA A 137 6.10 16.62 1.56
CA ALA A 137 6.45 16.27 0.20
C ALA A 137 5.81 14.94 -0.24
N VAL A 138 5.81 13.91 0.63
CA VAL A 138 5.15 12.62 0.36
C VAL A 138 3.66 12.82 0.09
N VAL A 139 2.96 13.55 0.97
CA VAL A 139 1.50 13.80 0.85
C VAL A 139 1.17 14.62 -0.40
N GLU A 140 1.90 15.70 -0.66
CA GLU A 140 1.70 16.55 -1.85
C GLU A 140 2.00 15.77 -3.14
N THR A 141 3.04 14.94 -3.14
CA THR A 141 3.41 14.11 -4.30
C THR A 141 2.35 13.05 -4.56
N MET A 142 1.89 12.34 -3.53
CA MET A 142 0.80 11.35 -3.64
C MET A 142 -0.46 11.96 -4.25
N ARG A 143 -0.86 13.15 -3.80
CA ARG A 143 -2.00 13.87 -4.38
C ARG A 143 -1.79 14.28 -5.83
N SER A 144 -0.55 14.58 -6.22
CA SER A 144 -0.24 15.01 -7.58
C SER A 144 -0.14 13.86 -8.59
N VAL A 145 0.29 12.66 -8.19
CA VAL A 145 0.27 11.47 -9.06
C VAL A 145 -1.13 10.89 -9.21
N GLY A 146 -1.99 11.12 -8.22
CA GLY A 146 -3.37 10.65 -8.19
C GLY A 146 -3.70 10.14 -6.79
N ALA A 147 -4.60 10.84 -6.10
CA ALA A 147 -5.03 10.43 -4.76
C ALA A 147 -5.77 9.08 -4.84
N PRO A 148 -5.45 8.12 -3.94
CA PRO A 148 -6.13 6.84 -3.88
C PRO A 148 -7.53 6.98 -3.29
N GLU A 149 -8.34 5.92 -3.37
CA GLU A 149 -9.68 5.93 -2.76
C GLU A 149 -9.64 5.81 -1.23
N PHE A 150 -8.58 5.20 -0.68
CA PHE A 150 -8.30 5.18 0.76
C PHE A 150 -6.81 4.98 1.02
N LEU A 151 -6.39 5.23 2.26
CA LEU A 151 -5.02 5.06 2.73
C LEU A 151 -4.93 3.93 3.75
N VAL A 152 -3.91 3.09 3.59
CA VAL A 152 -3.42 2.20 4.63
C VAL A 152 -2.14 2.81 5.21
N HIS A 153 -2.13 3.11 6.51
CA HIS A 153 -0.98 3.74 7.15
C HIS A 153 -0.23 2.75 8.04
N THR A 154 1.08 2.56 7.84
CA THR A 154 1.85 1.52 8.54
C THR A 154 2.35 1.91 9.94
N GLY A 155 1.67 2.84 10.63
CA GLY A 155 2.05 3.34 11.97
C GLY A 155 3.21 4.36 12.01
N ASP A 156 3.61 4.76 13.22
CA ASP A 156 4.60 5.81 13.52
C ASP A 156 4.28 7.17 12.87
N MET A 157 3.05 7.65 13.12
CA MET A 157 2.54 8.95 12.64
C MET A 157 3.19 10.13 13.37
N VAL A 158 3.53 9.93 14.65
CA VAL A 158 4.18 10.92 15.52
C VAL A 158 5.38 10.30 16.23
N GLU A 159 6.29 11.11 16.77
CA GLU A 159 7.44 10.62 17.54
C GLU A 159 7.02 10.21 18.96
N SER A 160 6.01 10.86 19.53
CA SER A 160 5.47 10.53 20.84
C SER A 160 3.95 10.54 20.78
N GLY A 161 3.33 9.37 20.92
CA GLY A 161 1.89 9.20 20.90
C GLY A 161 1.15 10.02 21.95
N SER A 162 1.79 10.37 23.06
CA SER A 162 1.23 11.25 24.10
C SER A 162 1.39 12.76 23.86
N ASP A 163 1.96 13.20 22.73
CA ASP A 163 2.23 14.61 22.42
C ASP A 163 1.22 15.19 21.41
N GLU A 164 0.21 15.92 21.91
CA GLU A 164 -0.80 16.61 21.09
C GLU A 164 -0.21 17.57 20.06
N GLY A 165 0.95 18.19 20.34
CA GLY A 165 1.58 19.12 19.41
C GLY A 165 2.01 18.44 18.11
N GLN A 166 2.46 17.18 18.21
CA GLN A 166 2.87 16.38 17.06
C GLN A 166 1.67 15.89 16.25
N TRP A 167 0.58 15.51 16.93
CA TRP A 167 -0.68 15.20 16.25
C TRP A 167 -1.25 16.41 15.51
N ASN A 168 -1.18 17.61 16.11
CA ASN A 168 -1.58 18.85 15.42
C ASN A 168 -0.73 19.09 14.15
N GLN A 169 0.57 18.79 14.19
CA GLN A 169 1.44 18.91 13.02
C GLN A 169 1.07 17.89 11.93
N PHE A 170 0.83 16.62 12.31
CA PHE A 170 0.36 15.58 11.41
C PHE A 170 -0.91 16.02 10.68
N PHE A 171 -1.95 16.39 11.42
CA PHE A 171 -3.21 16.83 10.82
C PHE A 171 -3.09 18.11 10.02
N ALA A 172 -2.17 19.03 10.36
CA ALA A 172 -1.93 20.22 9.55
C ALA A 172 -1.25 19.93 8.20
N ILE A 173 -0.51 18.82 8.08
CA ILE A 173 0.04 18.35 6.80
C ILE A 173 -1.04 17.62 6.01
N GLU A 174 -1.81 16.78 6.69
CA GLU A 174 -2.78 15.84 6.11
C GLU A 174 -4.16 16.43 5.82
N ALA A 175 -4.46 17.65 6.30
CA ALA A 175 -5.80 18.24 6.33
C ALA A 175 -6.53 18.30 4.98
N GLU A 176 -5.81 18.40 3.86
CA GLU A 176 -6.43 18.37 2.54
C GLU A 176 -6.63 16.93 2.03
N LEU A 177 -5.70 16.02 2.31
CA LEU A 177 -5.82 14.63 1.88
C LEU A 177 -6.92 13.91 2.67
N LEU A 178 -6.87 13.98 4.01
CA LEU A 178 -7.79 13.25 4.88
C LEU A 178 -9.23 13.81 4.89
N ARG A 179 -9.44 14.97 4.29
CA ARG A 179 -10.78 15.49 4.04
C ARG A 179 -11.50 14.69 2.94
N ASP A 180 -10.75 14.16 1.99
CA ASP A 180 -11.31 13.51 0.80
C ASP A 180 -11.02 12.00 0.77
N VAL A 181 -9.97 11.56 1.47
CA VAL A 181 -9.47 10.18 1.45
C VAL A 181 -9.45 9.60 2.86
N PRO A 182 -10.24 8.53 3.16
CA PRO A 182 -10.21 7.88 4.45
C PRO A 182 -8.89 7.18 4.72
N ILE A 183 -8.49 7.13 5.99
CA ILE A 183 -7.25 6.51 6.45
C ILE A 183 -7.52 5.37 7.43
N TYR A 184 -6.83 4.25 7.22
CA TYR A 184 -6.85 3.05 8.05
C TYR A 184 -5.45 2.81 8.62
N PRO A 185 -5.17 3.29 9.84
CA PRO A 185 -3.84 3.18 10.44
C PRO A 185 -3.62 1.85 11.18
N ALA A 186 -2.42 1.30 11.03
CA ALA A 186 -1.83 0.37 11.99
C ALA A 186 -1.16 1.15 13.13
N VAL A 187 -1.01 0.50 14.28
CA VAL A 187 -0.35 1.09 15.45
C VAL A 187 1.15 0.79 15.44
N GLY A 188 1.96 1.84 15.52
CA GLY A 188 3.41 1.77 15.65
C GLY A 188 3.90 1.87 17.08
N ASN A 189 5.21 1.71 17.27
CA ASN A 189 5.81 1.75 18.61
C ASN A 189 5.84 3.19 19.16
N HIS A 190 5.83 4.22 18.30
CA HIS A 190 5.80 5.60 18.76
C HIS A 190 4.41 6.05 19.23
N GLU A 191 3.32 5.50 18.68
CA GLU A 191 1.96 5.76 19.18
C GLU A 191 1.77 5.33 20.64
N LYS A 192 2.57 4.36 21.08
CA LYS A 192 2.62 3.80 22.44
C LYS A 192 3.68 4.46 23.33
N THR A 193 4.34 5.52 22.84
CA THR A 193 5.29 6.29 23.66
C THR A 193 4.53 7.19 24.63
N GLY A 194 4.82 7.05 25.93
CA GLY A 194 4.14 7.79 27.01
C GLY A 194 2.98 7.05 27.68
N GLY A 195 2.71 5.79 27.29
CA GLY A 195 1.64 4.96 27.83
C GLY A 195 0.87 4.28 26.69
N LYS A 196 -0.40 3.94 26.92
CA LYS A 196 -1.28 3.39 25.87
C LYS A 196 -1.38 4.33 24.65
N ALA A 197 -1.84 3.80 23.51
CA ALA A 197 -2.11 4.55 22.29
C ALA A 197 -3.34 5.48 22.39
N ALA A 198 -3.57 6.11 23.56
CA ALA A 198 -4.82 6.77 23.92
C ALA A 198 -5.18 7.94 22.99
N ILE A 199 -4.19 8.71 22.51
CA ILE A 199 -4.48 9.79 21.55
C ILE A 199 -4.83 9.21 20.17
N LEU A 200 -4.16 8.14 19.73
CA LEU A 200 -4.54 7.45 18.49
C LEU A 200 -5.97 6.91 18.58
N GLU A 201 -6.32 6.17 19.64
CA GLU A 201 -7.65 5.59 19.85
C GLU A 201 -8.75 6.68 19.94
N ARG A 202 -8.39 7.87 20.41
CA ARG A 202 -9.30 9.02 20.47
C ARG A 202 -9.53 9.65 19.09
N LEU A 203 -8.52 9.64 18.22
CA LEU A 203 -8.50 10.33 16.93
C LEU A 203 -8.95 9.47 15.77
N PHE A 204 -8.65 8.17 15.84
CA PHE A 204 -8.92 7.23 14.77
C PHE A 204 -9.90 6.17 15.25
N HIS A 205 -10.99 5.98 14.51
CA HIS A 205 -12.10 5.09 14.84
C HIS A 205 -12.21 4.03 13.73
N PRO A 206 -11.29 3.06 13.67
CA PRO A 206 -11.39 1.97 12.72
C PRO A 206 -12.59 1.06 13.06
N PRO A 207 -13.05 0.20 12.12
CA PRO A 207 -14.17 -0.73 12.33
C PRO A 207 -13.83 -1.92 13.25
N ALA A 208 -13.13 -1.67 14.35
CA ALA A 208 -12.64 -2.71 15.27
C ALA A 208 -13.79 -3.51 15.92
N ALA A 209 -14.85 -2.82 16.37
CA ALA A 209 -16.00 -3.50 16.96
C ALA A 209 -16.74 -4.37 15.92
N GLU A 210 -16.87 -3.87 14.70
CA GLU A 210 -17.54 -4.57 13.59
C GLU A 210 -16.74 -5.74 13.03
N SER A 211 -15.41 -5.66 13.08
CA SER A 211 -14.53 -6.80 12.80
C SER A 211 -14.49 -7.82 13.95
N GLY A 212 -15.17 -7.57 15.08
CA GLY A 212 -15.15 -8.45 16.25
C GLY A 212 -13.84 -8.39 17.05
N SER A 213 -13.05 -7.34 16.88
CA SER A 213 -11.86 -7.07 17.68
C SER A 213 -12.24 -6.69 19.11
N THR A 214 -11.29 -6.85 20.04
CA THR A 214 -11.44 -6.40 21.43
C THR A 214 -10.68 -5.11 21.75
N ALA A 215 -9.99 -4.53 20.77
CA ALA A 215 -9.29 -3.25 20.89
C ALA A 215 -9.24 -2.52 19.54
N ASP A 216 -9.14 -1.19 19.57
CA ASP A 216 -9.11 -0.36 18.35
C ASP A 216 -7.77 -0.41 17.60
N THR A 217 -6.78 -1.15 18.12
CA THR A 217 -5.44 -1.22 17.56
C THR A 217 -5.25 -2.31 16.51
N TYR A 218 -6.20 -3.25 16.41
CA TYR A 218 -6.24 -4.29 15.39
C TYR A 218 -7.68 -4.52 14.94
N TYR A 219 -7.89 -4.66 13.65
CA TYR A 219 -9.21 -4.67 13.04
C TYR A 219 -9.14 -5.17 11.60
N SER A 220 -10.29 -5.42 11.00
CA SER A 220 -10.40 -5.71 9.57
C SER A 220 -11.52 -4.93 8.90
N PHE A 221 -11.42 -4.74 7.59
CA PHE A 221 -12.45 -4.09 6.78
C PHE A 221 -12.44 -4.61 5.35
N GLU A 222 -13.52 -4.36 4.64
CA GLU A 222 -13.73 -4.84 3.26
C GLU A 222 -13.80 -3.63 2.31
N TRP A 223 -13.19 -3.77 1.14
CA TRP A 223 -13.29 -2.81 0.03
C TRP A 223 -13.33 -3.58 -1.30
N GLY A 224 -14.46 -3.58 -2.00
CA GLY A 224 -14.61 -4.37 -3.21
C GLY A 224 -14.48 -5.87 -2.94
N ASN A 225 -13.65 -6.55 -3.74
CA ASN A 225 -13.35 -7.98 -3.59
C ASN A 225 -12.20 -8.28 -2.61
N SER A 226 -11.84 -7.31 -1.76
CA SER A 226 -10.63 -7.38 -0.93
C SER A 226 -10.93 -7.18 0.54
N HIS A 227 -10.23 -7.95 1.38
CA HIS A 227 -10.28 -7.89 2.82
C HIS A 227 -8.95 -7.39 3.38
N PHE A 228 -8.99 -6.43 4.28
CA PHE A 228 -7.82 -5.76 4.84
C PHE A 228 -7.72 -6.04 6.33
N ILE A 229 -6.52 -6.38 6.81
CA ILE A 229 -6.29 -6.75 8.20
C ILE A 229 -5.16 -5.89 8.78
N ALA A 230 -5.48 -5.09 9.80
CA ALA A 230 -4.52 -4.36 10.62
C ALA A 230 -4.09 -5.21 11.81
N ILE A 231 -2.79 -5.46 11.97
CA ILE A 231 -2.23 -6.19 13.11
C ILE A 231 -1.48 -5.24 14.06
N ASP A 232 -1.81 -5.31 15.35
CA ASP A 232 -1.06 -4.68 16.43
C ASP A 232 0.03 -5.63 16.94
N GLY A 233 1.24 -5.47 16.40
CA GLY A 233 2.42 -6.19 16.87
C GLY A 233 3.12 -5.56 18.08
N GLN A 234 2.58 -4.47 18.64
CA GLN A 234 3.26 -3.62 19.63
C GLN A 234 2.77 -3.90 21.04
N ILE A 235 3.19 -4.98 21.69
CA ILE A 235 2.76 -5.22 23.08
C ILE A 235 3.44 -4.24 24.04
N HIS A 236 2.64 -3.58 24.88
CA HIS A 236 3.16 -2.90 26.06
C HIS A 236 3.68 -3.91 27.07
N ILE A 237 4.91 -3.73 27.54
CA ILE A 237 5.60 -4.63 28.48
C ILE A 237 4.81 -4.91 29.77
N ASP A 238 3.81 -4.08 30.10
CA ASP A 238 2.95 -4.23 31.28
C ASP A 238 1.76 -5.18 31.08
N ASP A 239 1.47 -5.64 29.85
CA ASP A 239 0.42 -6.62 29.53
C ASP A 239 1.03 -8.03 29.28
N GLU A 240 0.81 -8.93 30.25
CA GLU A 240 1.10 -10.37 30.30
C GLU A 240 2.57 -10.88 30.46
N ASP A 241 2.74 -11.74 31.48
CA ASP A 241 3.97 -12.45 31.86
C ASP A 241 4.55 -13.38 30.75
N ALA A 242 3.74 -13.78 29.76
CA ALA A 242 4.16 -14.74 28.73
C ALA A 242 5.07 -14.12 27.65
N CYS A 243 4.87 -12.84 27.31
CA CYS A 243 5.70 -12.13 26.32
C CYS A 243 6.90 -11.44 26.94
N ALA A 244 6.78 -10.91 28.16
CA ALA A 244 7.90 -10.36 28.93
C ALA A 244 9.04 -11.38 29.14
N ALA A 245 8.71 -12.67 29.27
CA ALA A 245 9.68 -13.76 29.42
C ALA A 245 10.60 -13.97 28.20
N ARG A 246 10.27 -13.42 27.02
CA ARG A 246 11.09 -13.57 25.78
C ARG A 246 12.16 -12.48 25.61
N GLY A 247 12.23 -11.50 26.50
CA GLY A 247 13.44 -10.71 26.79
C GLY A 247 14.12 -9.97 25.62
N LYS A 248 13.44 -9.71 24.50
CA LYS A 248 14.01 -8.96 23.37
C LYS A 248 13.07 -7.87 22.86
N PRO A 249 13.57 -6.63 22.66
CA PRO A 249 12.77 -5.47 22.22
C PRO A 249 12.27 -5.54 20.77
N TYR A 250 12.46 -6.66 20.06
CA TYR A 250 12.08 -6.87 18.66
C TYR A 250 11.24 -8.13 18.45
N ALA A 251 10.80 -8.77 19.54
CA ALA A 251 9.77 -9.79 19.47
C ALA A 251 8.42 -9.07 19.55
N GLY A 252 7.89 -8.64 18.40
CA GLY A 252 6.47 -8.30 18.35
C GLY A 252 5.69 -9.50 18.88
N CYS A 253 4.66 -9.26 19.68
CA CYS A 253 3.82 -10.32 20.20
C CYS A 253 2.38 -10.02 19.79
N LEU A 254 1.58 -11.06 19.58
CA LEU A 254 0.14 -10.93 19.56
C LEU A 254 -0.36 -11.47 20.89
N ASP A 255 -1.22 -10.74 21.57
CA ASP A 255 -1.91 -11.30 22.73
C ASP A 255 -2.85 -12.44 22.28
N ALA A 256 -3.32 -13.24 23.24
CA ALA A 256 -4.14 -14.39 22.93
C ALA A 256 -5.52 -14.02 22.34
N ALA A 257 -6.04 -12.83 22.61
CA ALA A 257 -7.31 -12.36 22.07
C ALA A 257 -7.17 -11.98 20.60
N GLN A 258 -6.16 -11.18 20.26
CA GLN A 258 -5.81 -10.83 18.89
C GLN A 258 -5.43 -12.06 18.07
N GLN A 259 -4.67 -13.00 18.62
CA GLN A 259 -4.33 -14.23 17.89
C GLN A 259 -5.59 -15.04 17.53
N ARG A 260 -6.51 -15.26 18.48
CA ARG A 260 -7.76 -15.97 18.20
C ARG A 260 -8.66 -15.21 17.22
N TRP A 261 -8.70 -13.88 17.34
CA TRP A 261 -9.43 -13.03 16.42
C TRP A 261 -8.87 -13.14 15.00
N LEU A 262 -7.55 -13.05 14.83
CA LEU A 262 -6.87 -13.13 13.53
C LEU A 262 -7.10 -14.48 12.83
N GLU A 263 -6.99 -15.58 13.58
CA GLU A 263 -7.27 -16.92 13.05
C GLU A 263 -8.74 -17.05 12.58
N ALA A 264 -9.70 -16.47 13.32
CA ALA A 264 -11.11 -16.49 12.96
C ALA A 264 -11.44 -15.56 11.77
N ASP A 265 -10.83 -14.38 11.73
CA ASP A 265 -11.03 -13.37 10.68
C ASP A 265 -10.46 -13.85 9.34
N LEU A 266 -9.25 -14.42 9.33
CA LEU A 266 -8.67 -15.06 8.15
C LEU A 266 -9.52 -16.24 7.66
N ALA A 267 -10.03 -17.07 8.56
CA ALA A 267 -10.91 -18.18 8.19
C ALA A 267 -12.24 -17.67 7.60
N LYS A 268 -12.79 -16.56 8.12
CA LYS A 268 -13.98 -15.90 7.56
C LYS A 268 -13.72 -15.41 6.13
N ALA A 269 -12.64 -14.65 5.92
CA ALA A 269 -12.28 -14.13 4.59
C ALA A 269 -11.96 -15.25 3.58
N ALA A 270 -11.28 -16.31 4.02
CA ALA A 270 -10.99 -17.47 3.19
C ALA A 270 -12.27 -18.21 2.75
N ALA A 271 -13.29 -18.27 3.62
CA ALA A 271 -14.56 -18.92 3.33
C ALA A 271 -15.52 -18.08 2.47
N ASP A 272 -15.35 -16.77 2.41
CA ASP A 272 -16.20 -15.87 1.64
C ASP A 272 -15.84 -15.89 0.14
N PRO A 273 -16.73 -16.31 -0.78
CA PRO A 273 -16.44 -16.33 -2.21
C PRO A 273 -16.36 -14.93 -2.85
N GLY A 274 -16.86 -13.88 -2.18
CA GLY A 274 -16.75 -12.50 -2.64
C GLY A 274 -15.38 -11.86 -2.35
N ILE A 275 -14.60 -12.47 -1.45
CA ILE A 275 -13.24 -12.03 -1.13
C ILE A 275 -12.24 -12.84 -1.97
N GLU A 276 -11.52 -12.16 -2.86
CA GLU A 276 -10.47 -12.75 -3.71
C GLU A 276 -9.08 -12.48 -3.15
N HIS A 277 -8.90 -11.36 -2.46
CA HIS A 277 -7.62 -10.89 -1.95
C HIS A 277 -7.68 -10.56 -0.47
N VAL A 278 -6.64 -10.94 0.27
CA VAL A 278 -6.41 -10.45 1.61
C VAL A 278 -5.11 -9.64 1.65
N PHE A 279 -5.17 -8.43 2.19
CA PHE A 279 -4.03 -7.57 2.45
C PHE A 279 -3.81 -7.48 3.96
N VAL A 280 -2.61 -7.78 4.42
CA VAL A 280 -2.27 -7.71 5.85
C VAL A 280 -1.27 -6.58 6.04
N PHE A 281 -1.56 -5.64 6.92
CA PHE A 281 -0.69 -4.51 7.21
C PHE A 281 -0.43 -4.34 8.70
N MET A 282 0.77 -3.88 9.04
CA MET A 282 1.24 -3.74 10.42
C MET A 282 2.39 -2.75 10.48
N HIS A 283 2.85 -2.40 11.69
CA HIS A 283 4.04 -1.56 11.81
C HIS A 283 5.36 -2.33 11.58
N VAL A 284 5.60 -3.43 12.32
CA VAL A 284 6.85 -4.22 12.19
C VAL A 284 6.60 -5.51 11.41
N GLY A 285 7.10 -5.56 10.18
CA GLY A 285 6.93 -6.69 9.26
C GLY A 285 7.80 -7.91 9.56
N PRO A 286 7.70 -8.96 8.72
CA PRO A 286 8.44 -10.21 8.90
C PRO A 286 9.95 -10.06 8.72
N TYR A 287 10.39 -9.21 7.79
CA TYR A 287 11.79 -9.05 7.39
C TYR A 287 12.27 -7.60 7.55
N SER A 288 13.58 -7.40 7.46
CA SER A 288 14.23 -6.11 7.61
C SER A 288 15.64 -6.21 7.03
N SER A 289 16.03 -5.23 6.20
CA SER A 289 17.39 -5.00 5.72
C SER A 289 18.14 -3.89 6.47
N LYS A 290 17.55 -3.34 7.55
CA LYS A 290 18.27 -2.40 8.42
C LYS A 290 19.42 -3.12 9.12
N VAL A 291 20.61 -2.54 9.06
CA VAL A 291 21.80 -3.08 9.73
C VAL A 291 21.53 -3.33 11.22
N GLY A 292 21.66 -4.59 11.65
CA GLY A 292 21.45 -5.01 13.03
C GLY A 292 20.00 -5.39 13.40
N ARG A 293 19.10 -5.46 12.42
CA ARG A 293 17.70 -5.89 12.56
C ARG A 293 17.39 -7.03 11.58
N THR A 294 16.34 -7.80 11.85
CA THR A 294 15.93 -8.98 11.03
C THR A 294 14.41 -9.10 10.84
N GLY A 295 13.64 -8.08 11.24
CA GLY A 295 12.17 -8.13 11.26
C GLY A 295 11.60 -8.95 12.42
N SER A 296 10.27 -9.08 12.45
CA SER A 296 9.51 -9.74 13.51
C SER A 296 9.46 -11.26 13.33
N GLU A 297 9.97 -11.99 14.33
CA GLU A 297 9.88 -13.45 14.36
C GLU A 297 8.43 -13.94 14.49
N THR A 298 7.60 -13.24 15.25
CA THR A 298 6.19 -13.60 15.46
C THR A 298 5.40 -13.50 14.17
N ILE A 299 5.58 -12.40 13.41
CA ILE A 299 4.92 -12.26 12.10
C ILE A 299 5.43 -13.31 11.12
N ARG A 300 6.74 -13.63 11.12
CA ARG A 300 7.29 -14.72 10.30
C ARG A 300 6.63 -16.08 10.56
N ARG A 301 6.23 -16.36 11.80
CA ARG A 301 5.52 -17.62 12.14
C ARG A 301 4.09 -17.66 11.61
N LEU A 302 3.49 -16.51 11.30
CA LEU A 302 2.15 -16.40 10.72
C LEU A 302 2.14 -16.50 9.20
N LEU A 303 3.30 -16.41 8.53
CA LEU A 303 3.37 -16.47 7.07
C LEU A 303 2.75 -17.75 6.50
N GLY A 304 2.88 -18.89 7.19
CA GLY A 304 2.20 -20.13 6.80
C GLY A 304 0.69 -20.00 6.79
N LEU A 305 0.12 -19.44 7.87
CA LEU A 305 -1.32 -19.17 7.99
C LEU A 305 -1.79 -18.17 6.91
N PHE A 306 -1.01 -17.13 6.65
CA PHE A 306 -1.31 -16.14 5.62
C PHE A 306 -1.37 -16.76 4.22
N ALA A 307 -0.41 -17.63 3.88
CA ALA A 307 -0.38 -18.29 2.57
C ALA A 307 -1.58 -19.22 2.34
N GLU A 308 -2.16 -19.75 3.41
CA GLU A 308 -3.37 -20.58 3.37
C GLU A 308 -4.68 -19.76 3.32
N SER A 309 -4.61 -18.43 3.52
CA SER A 309 -5.78 -17.58 3.81
C SER A 309 -5.99 -16.44 2.80
N LYS A 310 -5.79 -16.71 1.50
CA LYS A 310 -5.92 -15.74 0.39
C LYS A 310 -5.07 -14.47 0.52
N VAL A 311 -4.09 -14.44 1.42
CA VAL A 311 -3.19 -13.28 1.57
C VAL A 311 -2.35 -13.14 0.32
N LYS A 312 -2.37 -11.94 -0.25
CA LYS A 312 -1.61 -11.59 -1.47
C LYS A 312 -0.39 -10.74 -1.17
N LEU A 313 -0.48 -9.86 -0.16
CA LEU A 313 0.59 -8.93 0.16
C LEU A 313 0.62 -8.63 1.66
N VAL A 314 1.82 -8.70 2.23
CA VAL A 314 2.11 -8.30 3.61
C VAL A 314 2.82 -6.95 3.60
N ILE A 315 2.24 -5.94 4.23
CA ILE A 315 2.71 -4.55 4.18
C ILE A 315 3.17 -4.11 5.56
N SER A 316 4.31 -3.43 5.64
CA SER A 316 4.86 -2.95 6.91
C SER A 316 5.58 -1.62 6.81
N GLY A 317 5.86 -1.00 7.96
CA GLY A 317 6.67 0.21 8.10
C GLY A 317 7.90 -0.07 8.96
N HIS A 318 8.13 0.78 9.97
CA HIS A 318 9.16 0.72 11.02
C HIS A 318 10.62 0.89 10.55
N ASP A 319 10.92 0.36 9.38
CA ASP A 319 12.21 0.49 8.72
C ASP A 319 12.13 1.61 7.69
N HIS A 320 12.86 2.70 7.95
CA HIS A 320 12.72 3.93 7.17
C HIS A 320 13.39 3.87 5.78
N TYR A 321 12.84 3.05 4.90
CA TYR A 321 13.22 2.89 3.50
C TYR A 321 12.08 2.19 2.74
N TYR A 322 12.25 2.01 1.43
CA TYR A 322 11.43 1.11 0.62
C TYR A 322 12.11 -0.26 0.50
N GLU A 323 11.35 -1.34 0.65
CA GLU A 323 11.81 -2.68 0.29
C GLU A 323 10.67 -3.54 -0.24
N ARG A 324 10.97 -4.37 -1.24
CA ARG A 324 10.13 -5.45 -1.73
C ARG A 324 10.89 -6.76 -1.69
N GLY A 325 10.20 -7.82 -1.31
CA GLY A 325 10.71 -9.17 -1.46
C GLY A 325 9.62 -10.22 -1.37
N VAL A 326 10.05 -11.47 -1.38
CA VAL A 326 9.19 -12.65 -1.34
C VAL A 326 9.65 -13.56 -0.21
N SER A 327 8.73 -13.95 0.66
CA SER A 327 9.02 -14.88 1.75
C SER A 327 9.38 -16.26 1.24
N GLY A 328 9.98 -17.10 2.09
CA GLY A 328 10.31 -18.49 1.76
C GLY A 328 9.11 -19.40 1.42
N ASN A 329 7.88 -18.93 1.61
CA ASN A 329 6.65 -19.60 1.19
C ASN A 329 5.91 -18.89 0.04
N GLY A 330 6.57 -17.96 -0.65
CA GLY A 330 6.07 -17.33 -1.87
C GLY A 330 5.14 -16.14 -1.66
N LEU A 331 4.97 -15.62 -0.43
CA LEU A 331 4.18 -14.43 -0.18
C LEU A 331 5.00 -13.16 -0.46
N ASP A 332 4.43 -12.26 -1.24
CA ASP A 332 4.98 -10.92 -1.44
C ASP A 332 4.90 -10.10 -0.15
N TYR A 333 5.94 -9.31 0.10
CA TYR A 333 5.95 -8.32 1.16
C TYR A 333 6.54 -6.98 0.69
N VAL A 334 6.03 -5.90 1.29
CA VAL A 334 6.52 -4.55 1.08
C VAL A 334 6.79 -3.86 2.43
N ILE A 335 7.92 -3.15 2.51
CA ILE A 335 8.24 -2.21 3.57
C ILE A 335 8.08 -0.79 3.01
N SER A 336 7.18 -0.02 3.62
CA SER A 336 6.81 1.36 3.29
C SER A 336 7.04 2.30 4.47
N GLY A 337 8.26 2.33 5.02
CA GLY A 337 8.63 3.21 6.14
C GLY A 337 9.19 4.57 5.71
N GLY A 338 9.01 4.95 4.44
CA GLY A 338 9.60 6.16 3.88
C GLY A 338 8.80 7.44 4.04
N GLY A 339 7.77 7.47 4.89
CA GLY A 339 6.78 8.56 4.91
C GLY A 339 7.31 9.91 5.38
N GLY A 340 8.50 9.97 5.99
CA GLY A 340 9.09 11.24 6.43
C GLY A 340 10.26 11.08 7.40
N ALA A 341 10.26 10.04 8.23
CA ALA A 341 11.31 9.80 9.20
C ALA A 341 12.73 9.74 8.61
N PRO A 342 13.78 10.06 9.40
CA PRO A 342 15.17 9.95 8.94
C PRO A 342 15.50 8.56 8.41
N LEU A 343 15.89 8.49 7.14
CA LEU A 343 16.10 7.24 6.42
C LEU A 343 17.19 6.37 7.04
N TYR A 344 16.97 5.06 7.04
CA TYR A 344 17.99 4.09 7.45
C TYR A 344 18.85 3.66 6.27
N ARG A 345 20.10 3.29 6.57
CA ARG A 345 20.91 2.53 5.64
C ARG A 345 20.36 1.10 5.56
N THR A 346 20.12 0.65 4.33
CA THR A 346 19.79 -0.74 4.00
C THR A 346 21.05 -1.54 3.66
N ASP A 347 21.05 -2.84 4.00
CA ASP A 347 22.11 -3.82 3.74
C ASP A 347 21.48 -5.20 3.41
N PRO A 348 20.90 -5.36 2.20
CA PRO A 348 20.13 -6.55 1.82
C PRO A 348 20.98 -7.82 1.72
N ASP A 349 22.28 -7.68 1.45
CA ASP A 349 23.21 -8.82 1.34
C ASP A 349 23.43 -9.52 2.69
N ARG A 350 23.22 -8.81 3.79
CA ARG A 350 23.48 -9.31 5.14
C ARG A 350 22.29 -10.02 5.77
N THR A 351 21.08 -9.80 5.25
CA THR A 351 19.82 -10.23 5.88
C THR A 351 19.29 -11.56 5.32
N SER A 352 19.80 -12.00 4.17
CA SER A 352 19.52 -13.30 3.54
C SER A 352 20.02 -14.53 4.33
N ALA A 353 20.92 -14.36 5.30
CA ALA A 353 21.63 -15.48 5.93
C ALA A 353 20.86 -16.22 7.04
N LEU A 354 19.74 -15.68 7.56
CA LEU A 354 19.09 -16.24 8.75
C LEU A 354 17.76 -16.96 8.49
N TRP A 355 17.01 -16.61 7.43
CA TRP A 355 15.70 -17.21 7.11
C TRP A 355 15.40 -17.08 5.60
N PRO A 356 14.80 -18.10 4.95
CA PRO A 356 14.59 -18.07 3.50
C PRO A 356 13.60 -16.95 3.13
N HIS A 357 14.09 -16.02 2.31
CA HIS A 357 13.34 -15.00 1.58
C HIS A 357 14.24 -14.47 0.45
N GLU A 358 13.64 -13.89 -0.58
CA GLU A 358 14.33 -13.15 -1.63
C GLU A 358 14.01 -11.66 -1.48
N ILE A 359 15.04 -10.82 -1.57
CA ILE A 359 14.87 -9.36 -1.62
C ILE A 359 15.03 -8.95 -3.08
N ASP A 360 13.98 -8.36 -3.66
CA ASP A 360 14.00 -7.90 -5.04
C ASP A 360 14.57 -6.48 -5.13
N VAL A 361 14.09 -5.58 -4.26
CA VAL A 361 14.44 -4.16 -4.26
C VAL A 361 14.56 -3.68 -2.81
N SER A 362 15.60 -2.93 -2.49
CA SER A 362 15.74 -2.25 -1.19
C SER A 362 16.45 -0.91 -1.37
N VAL A 363 15.76 0.19 -1.11
CA VAL A 363 16.23 1.54 -1.41
C VAL A 363 15.92 2.51 -0.28
N ALA A 364 16.95 3.12 0.28
CA ALA A 364 16.82 4.21 1.25
C ALA A 364 16.32 5.49 0.57
N THR A 365 15.00 5.67 0.54
CA THR A 365 14.32 6.86 0.00
C THR A 365 12.99 7.08 0.70
N HIS A 366 12.56 8.34 0.78
CA HIS A 366 11.17 8.63 1.09
C HIS A 366 10.28 8.09 -0.03
N ASN A 367 9.17 7.46 0.33
CA ASN A 367 8.32 6.73 -0.61
C ASN A 367 6.89 6.59 -0.12
N PHE A 368 6.03 6.26 -1.08
CA PHE A 368 4.67 5.77 -0.88
C PHE A 368 4.33 4.81 -2.02
N GLN A 369 3.27 4.02 -1.87
CA GLN A 369 2.75 3.14 -2.91
C GLN A 369 1.32 3.53 -3.26
N ILE A 370 0.98 3.35 -4.53
CA ILE A 370 -0.41 3.25 -4.99
C ILE A 370 -0.59 1.83 -5.49
N ILE A 371 -1.57 1.14 -4.92
CA ILE A 371 -1.89 -0.25 -5.24
C ILE A 371 -3.27 -0.26 -5.89
N GLU A 372 -3.34 -0.82 -7.09
CA GLU A 372 -4.58 -1.00 -7.83
C GLU A 372 -4.97 -2.46 -7.85
N VAL A 373 -6.24 -2.75 -7.55
CA VAL A 373 -6.79 -4.11 -7.59
C VAL A 373 -7.80 -4.18 -8.73
N ARG A 374 -7.51 -4.97 -9.77
CA ARG A 374 -8.36 -5.19 -10.95
C ARG A 374 -8.74 -6.66 -11.08
N GLY A 375 -9.91 -7.04 -10.57
CA GLY A 375 -10.30 -8.45 -10.53
C GLY A 375 -9.27 -9.25 -9.73
N SER A 376 -8.64 -10.25 -10.36
CA SER A 376 -7.57 -11.08 -9.77
C SER A 376 -6.18 -10.45 -9.79
N LEU A 377 -5.98 -9.38 -10.56
CA LEU A 377 -4.70 -8.70 -10.70
C LEU A 377 -4.53 -7.62 -9.65
N ILE A 378 -3.35 -7.57 -9.04
CA ILE A 378 -2.94 -6.49 -8.15
C ILE A 378 -1.71 -5.83 -8.75
N GLU A 379 -1.80 -4.56 -9.05
CA GLU A 379 -0.70 -3.74 -9.56
C GLU A 379 -0.18 -2.83 -8.46
N VAL A 380 1.11 -2.95 -8.14
CA VAL A 380 1.75 -2.15 -7.09
C VAL A 380 2.76 -1.22 -7.73
N THR A 381 2.49 0.09 -7.66
CA THR A 381 3.46 1.11 -8.08
C THR A 381 4.01 1.84 -6.87
N SER A 382 5.33 1.82 -6.73
CA SER A 382 6.04 2.53 -5.65
C SER A 382 6.65 3.81 -6.20
N TYR A 383 6.47 4.91 -5.48
CA TYR A 383 6.92 6.23 -5.91
C TYR A 383 7.95 6.79 -4.93
N ARG A 384 8.90 7.57 -5.46
CA ARG A 384 9.74 8.45 -4.64
C ARG A 384 8.88 9.59 -4.10
N GLY A 385 8.91 9.78 -2.79
CA GLY A 385 8.06 10.74 -2.08
C GLY A 385 8.38 12.21 -2.34
N ASP A 386 9.54 12.52 -2.91
CA ASP A 386 9.99 13.89 -3.19
C ASP A 386 9.75 14.33 -4.64
N THR A 387 9.65 13.38 -5.56
CA THR A 387 9.70 13.62 -7.02
C THR A 387 8.52 13.00 -7.76
N GLY A 388 7.84 12.02 -7.18
CA GLY A 388 6.79 11.25 -7.85
C GLY A 388 7.34 10.33 -8.95
N ALA A 389 8.67 10.15 -9.03
CA ALA A 389 9.26 9.20 -9.95
C ALA A 389 8.96 7.76 -9.50
N VAL A 390 8.61 6.90 -10.45
CA VAL A 390 8.43 5.46 -10.18
C VAL A 390 9.75 4.87 -9.68
N LEU A 391 9.70 4.29 -8.48
CA LEU A 391 10.79 3.61 -7.80
C LEU A 391 10.84 2.13 -8.14
N ASP A 392 9.67 1.49 -8.17
CA ASP A 392 9.47 0.08 -8.46
C ASP A 392 8.03 -0.15 -8.94
N HIS A 393 7.83 -1.20 -9.71
CA HIS A 393 6.53 -1.62 -10.25
C HIS A 393 6.50 -3.14 -10.37
N PHE A 394 5.43 -3.76 -9.90
CA PHE A 394 5.23 -5.20 -10.03
C PHE A 394 3.76 -5.58 -9.96
N LEU A 395 3.47 -6.79 -10.42
CA LEU A 395 2.14 -7.38 -10.46
C LEU A 395 2.08 -8.59 -9.52
N ILE A 396 0.93 -8.81 -8.89
CA ILE A 396 0.60 -10.01 -8.12
C ILE A 396 -0.68 -10.60 -8.71
N GLY A 397 -0.67 -11.91 -9.00
CA GLY A 397 -1.81 -12.61 -9.59
C GLY A 397 -1.83 -12.59 -11.11
N GLU A 398 -2.90 -13.16 -11.67
CA GLU A 398 -3.12 -13.25 -13.12
C GLU A 398 -3.99 -12.08 -13.57
N ASP A 399 -3.66 -11.50 -14.73
CA ASP A 399 -4.47 -10.47 -15.38
C ASP A 399 -5.71 -11.12 -16.03
N PRO A 400 -6.93 -10.78 -15.58
CA PRO A 400 -8.16 -11.38 -16.10
C PRO A 400 -8.47 -10.98 -17.56
N ASP A 401 -7.87 -9.88 -18.05
CA ASP A 401 -8.05 -9.39 -19.41
C ASP A 401 -6.94 -9.86 -20.37
N CYS A 402 -5.88 -10.50 -19.84
CA CYS A 402 -4.86 -11.14 -20.66
C CYS A 402 -5.34 -12.53 -21.12
N VAL A 403 -5.65 -12.66 -22.41
CA VAL A 403 -5.81 -13.97 -23.04
C VAL A 403 -4.42 -14.50 -23.39
N ALA A 404 -3.92 -15.46 -22.61
CA ALA A 404 -2.76 -16.25 -22.99
C ALA A 404 -3.03 -16.94 -24.34
N PRO A 405 -2.04 -17.08 -25.24
CA PRO A 405 -2.21 -17.84 -26.48
C PRO A 405 -2.75 -19.24 -26.17
N VAL A 406 -3.70 -19.71 -26.98
CA VAL A 406 -4.06 -21.12 -26.99
C VAL A 406 -2.82 -21.89 -27.47
N ASP A 407 -2.35 -22.80 -26.62
CA ASP A 407 -1.23 -23.75 -26.78
C ASP A 407 0.21 -23.28 -26.49
N CYS A 408 0.54 -23.25 -25.18
CA CYS A 408 1.85 -23.74 -24.71
C CYS A 408 1.78 -25.23 -24.28
N LEU A 409 0.70 -25.94 -24.62
CA LEU A 409 0.41 -27.32 -24.21
C LEU A 409 0.23 -28.28 -25.42
N GLY A 410 0.79 -27.93 -26.58
CA GLY A 410 0.84 -28.82 -27.75
C GLY A 410 1.85 -29.97 -27.58
N GLU A 411 1.60 -31.10 -28.26
CA GLU A 411 2.30 -32.39 -28.10
C GLU A 411 3.80 -32.42 -28.49
N GLU A 412 4.36 -31.31 -29.00
CA GLU A 412 5.76 -31.21 -29.41
C GLU A 412 6.51 -30.25 -28.48
N PRO A 413 7.43 -30.74 -27.62
CA PRO A 413 8.25 -29.88 -26.78
C PRO A 413 9.21 -29.06 -27.66
N GLY A 414 9.14 -27.72 -27.61
CA GLY A 414 10.25 -26.87 -28.08
C GLY A 414 9.93 -25.65 -28.93
N ILE A 415 8.68 -25.20 -29.10
CA ILE A 415 8.40 -23.95 -29.81
C ILE A 415 7.45 -23.07 -29.00
N CYS A 416 8.01 -22.10 -28.26
CA CYS A 416 7.24 -20.99 -27.69
C CYS A 416 7.37 -19.78 -28.65
N GLU A 417 6.56 -19.74 -29.71
CA GLU A 417 6.35 -18.53 -30.49
C GLU A 417 4.96 -17.98 -30.16
N GLY A 418 4.89 -16.75 -29.63
CA GLY A 418 3.61 -16.13 -29.29
C GLY A 418 3.74 -14.71 -28.75
N SER A 419 2.65 -13.96 -28.87
CA SER A 419 2.45 -12.66 -28.24
C SER A 419 1.13 -12.72 -27.47
N TRP A 420 1.15 -12.53 -26.16
CA TRP A 420 -0.05 -12.13 -25.41
C TRP A 420 -0.34 -10.64 -25.62
N THR A 421 -1.60 -10.30 -25.73
CA THR A 421 -2.06 -8.92 -25.81
C THR A 421 -2.97 -8.68 -24.64
N CYS A 422 -2.59 -7.74 -23.80
CA CYS A 422 -3.41 -7.22 -22.72
C CYS A 422 -3.87 -5.81 -23.13
N PRO A 423 -4.90 -5.24 -22.50
CA PRO A 423 -5.41 -3.91 -22.87
C PRO A 423 -4.33 -2.81 -22.85
N ASP A 424 -3.37 -2.91 -21.94
CA ASP A 424 -2.40 -1.85 -21.65
C ASP A 424 -0.96 -2.17 -22.09
N PHE A 425 -0.65 -3.41 -22.46
CA PHE A 425 0.68 -3.82 -22.90
C PHE A 425 0.64 -5.01 -23.83
N THR A 426 1.63 -5.09 -24.71
CA THR A 426 1.92 -6.29 -25.49
C THR A 426 3.26 -6.81 -25.02
N CYS A 427 3.36 -8.09 -24.68
CA CYS A 427 4.68 -8.70 -24.56
C CYS A 427 4.96 -9.74 -25.61
N VAL A 428 6.22 -9.76 -26.02
CA VAL A 428 6.77 -10.67 -26.99
C VAL A 428 7.81 -11.50 -26.25
N TRP A 429 7.80 -12.81 -26.48
CA TRP A 429 8.88 -13.66 -26.02
C TRP A 429 10.11 -13.36 -26.88
N GLU A 430 11.11 -12.66 -26.32
CA GLU A 430 12.35 -12.32 -27.02
C GLU A 430 13.51 -13.13 -26.43
N CYS A 431 14.19 -13.89 -27.29
CA CYS A 431 15.47 -14.50 -26.96
C CYS A 431 16.60 -13.59 -27.46
N ALA A 432 17.47 -13.13 -26.56
CA ALA A 432 18.69 -12.45 -26.99
C ALA A 432 19.56 -13.45 -27.79
N PRO A 433 20.09 -13.08 -28.98
CA PRO A 433 21.01 -13.95 -29.70
C PRO A 433 22.26 -14.17 -28.83
N PRO A 434 22.80 -15.41 -28.75
CA PRO A 434 23.96 -15.67 -27.92
C PRO A 434 25.17 -14.86 -28.42
N PRO A 435 26.16 -14.56 -27.55
CA PRO A 435 27.46 -14.12 -28.04
C PRO A 435 27.97 -15.16 -29.04
N ALA A 436 28.50 -14.71 -30.18
CA ALA A 436 28.96 -15.58 -31.25
C ALA A 436 29.83 -16.70 -30.67
N CYS A 437 29.56 -17.96 -31.03
CA CYS A 437 30.35 -19.09 -30.56
C CYS A 437 31.83 -18.82 -30.88
N GLU A 438 32.61 -18.41 -29.88
CA GLU A 438 34.03 -18.21 -30.07
C GLU A 438 34.68 -19.59 -30.21
N VAL A 439 34.89 -19.93 -31.47
CA VAL A 439 35.67 -21.06 -31.99
C VAL A 439 34.92 -22.40 -31.98
N ALA A 440 34.69 -22.89 -33.19
CA ALA A 440 34.27 -24.25 -33.54
C ALA A 440 35.32 -25.30 -33.11
N ALA A 441 35.49 -25.50 -31.80
CA ALA A 441 36.33 -26.56 -31.24
C ALA A 441 35.52 -27.83 -30.93
N ASP A 442 34.23 -27.68 -30.61
CA ASP A 442 33.39 -28.79 -30.14
C ASP A 442 32.38 -29.32 -31.17
N CYS A 443 32.37 -28.78 -32.39
CA CYS A 443 31.59 -29.30 -33.50
C CYS A 443 32.54 -29.75 -34.62
N PRO A 444 32.67 -31.06 -34.91
CA PRO A 444 33.63 -31.57 -35.89
C PRO A 444 33.13 -31.38 -37.33
N LEU A 445 32.68 -30.18 -37.69
CA LEU A 445 32.50 -29.77 -39.08
C LEU A 445 33.61 -28.79 -39.44
N SER A 446 34.74 -29.36 -39.85
CA SER A 446 35.84 -28.62 -40.45
C SER A 446 35.44 -28.08 -41.82
N SER A 447 34.73 -26.95 -41.86
CA SER A 447 34.85 -25.89 -42.88
C SER A 447 33.61 -24.97 -42.90
N GLY A 448 33.75 -23.79 -42.30
CA GLY A 448 33.14 -22.54 -42.79
C GLY A 448 31.63 -22.48 -43.06
N GLY A 449 30.78 -23.26 -42.37
CA GLY A 449 29.32 -23.19 -42.46
C GLY A 449 28.65 -23.07 -41.09
N SER A 450 27.46 -22.47 -41.03
CA SER A 450 26.65 -22.36 -39.80
C SER A 450 26.29 -23.75 -39.24
N CYS A 451 26.36 -23.95 -37.92
CA CYS A 451 25.81 -25.14 -37.27
C CYS A 451 24.27 -25.16 -37.42
N PRO A 452 23.66 -26.14 -38.11
CA PRO A 452 22.24 -26.41 -37.96
C PRO A 452 21.98 -26.95 -36.54
N GLY A 453 20.93 -26.44 -35.90
CA GLY A 453 20.53 -26.80 -34.54
C GLY A 453 19.17 -26.20 -34.21
N HIS A 454 18.65 -26.55 -33.05
CA HIS A 454 17.37 -26.06 -32.53
C HIS A 454 17.50 -25.62 -31.08
N TRP A 455 16.56 -24.81 -30.61
CA TRP A 455 16.51 -24.36 -29.22
C TRP A 455 15.77 -25.38 -28.36
N GLU A 456 16.38 -25.77 -27.24
CA GLU A 456 15.72 -26.48 -26.15
C GLU A 456 15.53 -25.52 -24.98
N CYS A 457 14.28 -25.30 -24.57
CA CYS A 457 13.92 -24.39 -23.48
C CYS A 457 13.29 -25.17 -22.32
N PRO A 458 14.08 -25.67 -21.35
CA PRO A 458 13.54 -26.20 -20.11
C PRO A 458 12.80 -25.11 -19.32
N PHE A 459 11.85 -25.51 -18.46
CA PHE A 459 10.93 -24.68 -17.65
C PHE A 459 11.58 -23.61 -16.73
N THR A 460 12.88 -23.37 -16.82
CA THR A 460 13.67 -22.49 -15.96
C THR A 460 13.99 -21.13 -16.57
N GLY A 461 13.38 -20.77 -17.70
CA GLY A 461 13.62 -19.47 -18.38
C GLY A 461 15.00 -19.34 -19.01
N ARG A 462 15.65 -20.47 -19.31
CA ARG A 462 16.97 -20.52 -19.97
C ARG A 462 16.87 -21.45 -21.18
N CYS A 463 17.15 -20.94 -22.37
CA CYS A 463 17.19 -21.75 -23.58
C CYS A 463 18.63 -22.14 -23.91
N GLN A 464 18.81 -23.38 -24.33
CA GLN A 464 20.09 -23.96 -24.75
C GLN A 464 20.02 -24.27 -26.24
N TRP A 465 21.09 -23.97 -26.97
CA TRP A 465 21.18 -24.33 -28.39
C TRP A 465 21.71 -25.76 -28.50
N ALA A 466 20.88 -26.67 -29.01
CA ALA A 466 21.24 -28.05 -29.30
C ALA A 466 21.65 -28.16 -30.77
N CYS A 467 22.84 -28.69 -31.03
CA CYS A 467 23.27 -28.94 -32.41
C CYS A 467 22.64 -30.23 -32.95
N ASP A 468 22.16 -30.21 -34.20
CA ASP A 468 21.66 -31.41 -34.85
C ASP A 468 22.82 -32.37 -35.13
N VAL A 469 22.74 -33.60 -34.63
CA VAL A 469 23.74 -34.63 -34.94
C VAL A 469 23.52 -35.12 -36.38
N VAL A 470 24.40 -34.75 -37.30
CA VAL A 470 24.36 -35.26 -38.68
C VAL A 470 25.20 -36.54 -38.78
N GLY A 471 24.54 -37.69 -38.64
CA GLY A 471 25.04 -39.00 -39.08
C GLY A 471 25.60 -39.93 -38.00
N GLU A 472 25.32 -41.23 -38.16
CA GLU A 472 25.75 -42.31 -37.28
C GLU A 472 27.28 -42.31 -37.08
N CYS A 473 27.74 -42.12 -35.84
CA CYS A 473 29.14 -42.35 -35.47
C CYS A 473 29.46 -43.84 -35.58
N THR A 474 30.11 -44.26 -36.67
CA THR A 474 30.81 -45.55 -36.67
C THR A 474 32.01 -45.45 -35.74
N VAL A 475 31.98 -46.26 -34.68
CA VAL A 475 33.05 -46.40 -33.69
C VAL A 475 34.31 -46.91 -34.39
N ASP A 476 35.31 -46.04 -34.59
CA ASP A 476 36.65 -46.47 -34.93
C ASP A 476 37.51 -46.49 -33.66
N ALA A 477 38.24 -47.57 -33.49
CA ALA A 477 38.84 -48.02 -32.24
C ALA A 477 40.00 -47.12 -31.79
N ASP A 478 39.81 -46.31 -30.74
CA ASP A 478 40.91 -45.87 -29.85
C ASP A 478 40.43 -45.17 -28.55
N CYS A 479 39.36 -45.68 -27.90
CA CYS A 479 38.88 -45.15 -26.61
C CYS A 479 39.65 -45.66 -25.37
N ASP A 480 40.89 -46.13 -25.48
CA ASP A 480 41.61 -46.80 -24.38
C ASP A 480 42.69 -45.93 -23.68
N ALA A 481 42.72 -44.61 -23.89
CA ALA A 481 43.83 -43.80 -23.35
C ALA A 481 43.46 -42.66 -22.39
N LEU A 482 42.19 -42.41 -22.05
CA LEU A 482 41.83 -41.27 -21.18
C LEU A 482 40.73 -41.64 -20.16
N GLU A 483 41.16 -41.81 -18.91
CA GLU A 483 40.32 -41.73 -17.71
C GLU A 483 40.80 -40.53 -16.85
N PRO A 484 39.92 -39.85 -16.08
CA PRO A 484 38.58 -40.29 -15.71
C PRO A 484 37.43 -39.30 -16.01
N LEU A 485 36.24 -39.89 -16.16
CA LEU A 485 34.88 -39.38 -15.88
C LEU A 485 34.04 -38.72 -16.99
N ASN A 486 33.02 -39.48 -17.41
CA ASN A 486 31.67 -39.07 -17.81
C ASN A 486 31.46 -38.37 -19.17
N ALA A 487 31.98 -38.92 -20.25
CA ALA A 487 31.49 -38.59 -21.59
C ALA A 487 31.40 -39.85 -22.45
N CYS A 488 30.30 -40.60 -22.35
CA CYS A 488 29.80 -41.51 -23.40
C CYS A 488 28.49 -42.18 -22.96
N GLU A 489 27.40 -41.41 -22.83
CA GLU A 489 26.04 -41.90 -23.03
C GLU A 489 25.15 -40.69 -23.40
N GLY A 490 24.80 -40.55 -24.69
CA GLY A 490 23.83 -39.56 -25.20
C GLY A 490 24.39 -38.17 -25.57
N GLY A 491 25.37 -38.09 -26.47
CA GLY A 491 26.07 -36.85 -26.82
C GLY A 491 25.18 -35.67 -27.23
N HIS A 492 25.03 -34.69 -26.33
CA HIS A 492 24.58 -33.32 -26.62
C HIS A 492 25.75 -32.38 -26.33
N TYR A 493 26.11 -31.52 -27.29
CA TYR A 493 27.03 -30.41 -27.06
C TYR A 493 26.20 -29.17 -26.74
N VAL A 494 26.37 -28.64 -25.53
CA VAL A 494 25.62 -27.49 -25.01
C VAL A 494 26.47 -26.23 -25.14
N CYS A 495 26.03 -25.26 -25.95
CA CYS A 495 26.61 -23.91 -25.98
C CYS A 495 26.04 -23.03 -24.84
N GLU A 496 26.71 -21.90 -24.54
CA GLU A 496 26.29 -20.97 -23.49
C GLU A 496 24.81 -20.54 -23.65
N THR A 497 24.12 -20.48 -22.51
CA THR A 497 22.68 -20.23 -22.41
C THR A 497 22.32 -18.82 -22.89
N ALA A 498 21.32 -18.71 -23.76
CA ALA A 498 20.64 -17.44 -24.00
C ALA A 498 19.60 -17.20 -22.92
N LEU A 499 19.55 -15.96 -22.41
CA LEU A 499 18.43 -15.48 -21.60
C LEU A 499 17.29 -15.13 -22.56
N CYS A 500 16.20 -15.89 -22.48
CA CYS A 500 14.94 -15.52 -23.11
C CYS A 500 14.06 -14.91 -22.03
N GLU A 501 13.53 -13.73 -22.31
CA GLU A 501 12.67 -12.99 -21.40
C GLU A 501 11.41 -12.52 -22.15
N TRP A 502 10.29 -12.47 -21.45
CA TRP A 502 9.15 -11.72 -21.92
C TRP A 502 9.51 -10.24 -21.93
N ARG A 503 9.47 -9.62 -23.11
CA ARG A 503 9.63 -8.19 -23.25
C ARG A 503 8.26 -7.54 -23.42
N CYS A 504 7.80 -6.88 -22.36
CA CYS A 504 6.53 -6.17 -22.33
C CYS A 504 6.74 -4.70 -22.69
N ASP A 505 6.12 -4.26 -23.78
CA ASP A 505 6.05 -2.86 -24.16
C ASP A 505 4.61 -2.36 -23.88
N ALA A 506 4.49 -1.23 -23.19
CA ALA A 506 3.20 -0.57 -22.96
C ALA A 506 2.56 -0.17 -24.29
N LEU A 507 1.26 -0.37 -24.43
CA LEU A 507 0.50 0.13 -25.57
C LEU A 507 0.35 1.66 -25.43
N PRO A 508 0.49 2.42 -26.53
CA PRO A 508 0.25 3.85 -26.48
C PRO A 508 -1.21 4.11 -26.06
N PRO A 509 -1.48 5.18 -25.29
CA PRO A 509 -2.84 5.49 -24.85
C PRO A 509 -3.76 5.64 -26.07
N PRO A 510 -5.05 5.23 -25.97
CA PRO A 510 -5.99 5.40 -27.05
C PRO A 510 -5.99 6.87 -27.48
N ALA A 511 -5.84 7.11 -28.78
CA ALA A 511 -5.89 8.46 -29.32
C ALA A 511 -7.20 9.12 -28.87
N GLY A 512 -7.10 10.18 -28.07
CA GLY A 512 -8.23 11.02 -27.73
C GLY A 512 -8.92 11.52 -29.00
N PRO A 513 -10.19 11.95 -28.91
CA PRO A 513 -10.88 12.53 -30.06
C PRO A 513 -10.00 13.64 -30.65
N ALA A 514 -9.73 13.52 -31.96
CA ALA A 514 -8.81 14.41 -32.66
C ALA A 514 -9.33 15.85 -32.61
N ASP A 515 -8.77 16.65 -31.70
CA ASP A 515 -8.91 18.10 -31.74
C ASP A 515 -7.96 18.64 -32.81
N ASP A 516 -8.59 19.19 -33.84
CA ASP A 516 -8.01 19.89 -34.96
C ASP A 516 -7.33 21.18 -34.45
N ALA A 517 -6.07 21.07 -34.02
CA ALA A 517 -5.25 22.21 -33.61
C ALA A 517 -3.82 22.05 -34.14
N GLY A 518 -3.41 23.04 -34.93
CA GLY A 518 -2.24 23.01 -35.79
C GLY A 518 -0.89 22.83 -35.11
N GLU A 519 0.09 22.51 -35.97
CA GLU A 519 1.52 22.37 -35.67
C GLU A 519 2.05 23.41 -34.67
N PRO A 520 2.92 22.95 -33.77
CA PRO A 520 4.15 23.70 -33.55
C PRO A 520 5.41 22.83 -33.57
N ASP A 521 6.33 23.30 -34.40
CA ASP A 521 7.78 23.46 -34.25
C ASP A 521 8.63 22.38 -33.55
N ALA A 522 9.59 21.89 -34.34
CA ALA A 522 10.63 20.98 -33.93
C ALA A 522 11.72 21.70 -33.13
N GLY A 523 12.02 21.21 -31.92
CA GLY A 523 13.30 21.49 -31.26
C GLY A 523 13.27 21.44 -29.74
N ALA A 524 13.45 20.27 -29.17
CA ALA A 524 14.22 20.12 -27.92
C ALA A 524 14.67 18.67 -27.74
N ASP A 525 15.95 18.56 -27.47
CA ASP A 525 16.82 17.39 -27.30
C ASP A 525 16.37 16.51 -26.12
N ALA A 526 15.98 15.26 -26.40
CA ALA A 526 15.76 14.22 -25.40
C ALA A 526 16.90 13.19 -25.52
N SER A 527 17.99 13.43 -24.80
CA SER A 527 19.02 12.43 -24.57
C SER A 527 19.26 12.27 -23.07
N MET A 528 19.43 11.02 -22.66
CA MET A 528 19.64 10.48 -21.30
C MET A 528 18.40 9.90 -20.58
N ALA A 529 17.77 8.90 -21.19
CA ALA A 529 17.22 7.78 -20.43
C ALA A 529 18.34 6.74 -20.24
N LEU A 530 18.72 6.47 -18.99
CA LEU A 530 19.61 5.36 -18.64
C LEU A 530 18.78 4.07 -18.49
N PRO A 531 19.34 2.91 -18.85
CA PRO A 531 18.59 1.65 -18.86
C PRO A 531 18.27 1.16 -17.45
N ALA A 532 17.01 0.81 -17.20
CA ALA A 532 16.60 0.08 -16.01
C ALA A 532 17.29 -1.30 -15.95
N PRO A 533 17.70 -1.78 -14.76
CA PRO A 533 18.27 -3.12 -14.64
C PRO A 533 17.17 -4.16 -14.87
N ARG A 534 17.33 -4.93 -15.95
CA ARG A 534 16.46 -6.04 -16.33
C ARG A 534 16.69 -7.25 -15.43
N ARG A 535 15.63 -7.86 -14.93
CA ARG A 535 15.62 -9.24 -14.44
C ARG A 535 14.43 -10.00 -15.02
N PRO A 536 14.58 -11.32 -15.19
CA PRO A 536 13.72 -12.13 -16.04
C PRO A 536 12.33 -12.33 -15.42
N ALA A 537 11.31 -12.30 -16.27
CA ALA A 537 9.95 -12.67 -15.91
C ALA A 537 9.93 -14.05 -15.22
N ARG A 538 9.33 -14.12 -14.03
CA ARG A 538 9.09 -15.39 -13.34
C ARG A 538 8.06 -16.20 -14.15
N PRO A 539 8.23 -17.53 -14.29
CA PRO A 539 7.27 -18.37 -14.99
C PRO A 539 5.95 -18.40 -14.23
N CYS A 540 4.84 -18.24 -14.96
CA CYS A 540 3.46 -18.31 -14.51
C CYS A 540 3.13 -19.60 -13.76
#